data_AF-A0A7K5TME5-F1
#
_entry.id   AF-A0A7K5TME5-F1
#
_cell.length_a   1.000
_cell.length_b   1.000
_cell.length_c   1.000
_cell.angle_alpha   90.00
_cell.angle_beta   90.00
_cell.angle_gamma   90.00
#
_symmetry.space_group_name_H-M   'P 1'
#
loop_
_entity.id
_entity.type
_entity.pdbx_description
1 polymer ?
#
loop_
_entity_poly.entity_id
_entity_poly.type
_entity_poly.pdbx_seq_one_letter_code
_entity_poly.pdbx_strand_id
1 'polypeptide(L)' 'GGQFKREVTVDGQSHLLLIREEAGAPDAQFASWADAVIFVFSLESESSFEEVTQLHALLSDLRGTSDVALALVGTQ' A
#
# COMPACT_ATOMS: atom_id res chain seq x y z
N GLY A 1 8.54 7.04 -6.31
CA GLY A 1 8.88 5.62 -6.15
C GLY A 1 8.93 4.92 -7.48
N GLY A 2 9.15 3.61 -7.45
CA GLY A 2 9.18 2.77 -8.64
C GLY A 2 7.79 2.28 -9.09
N GLN A 3 7.71 1.90 -10.37
CA GLN A 3 6.59 1.14 -10.92
C GLN A 3 7.14 -0.18 -11.45
N PHE A 4 6.54 -1.29 -11.04
CA PHE A 4 6.98 -2.63 -11.37
C PHE A 4 5.78 -3.46 -11.82
N LYS A 5 6.06 -4.51 -12.59
CA LYS A 5 5.06 -5.48 -12.99
C LYS A 5 5.64 -6.87 -12.91
N ARG A 6 4.84 -7.83 -12.45
CA ARG A 6 5.25 -9.23 -12.34
C ARG A 6 4.08 -10.14 -12.65
N GLU A 7 4.30 -11.16 -13.46
CA GLU A 7 3.33 -12.24 -13.63
C GLU A 7 3.37 -13.14 -12.40
N VAL A 8 2.20 -13.44 -11.83
CA VAL A 8 2.02 -14.26 -10.63
C VAL A 8 0.89 -15.25 -10.85
N THR A 9 0.98 -16.43 -10.24
CA THR A 9 -0.13 -17.39 -10.23
C THR A 9 -0.85 -17.34 -8.89
N VAL A 10 -2.16 -17.13 -8.93
CA VAL A 10 -3.06 -17.15 -7.77
C VAL A 10 -4.20 -18.11 -8.11
N ASP A 11 -4.45 -19.09 -7.23
CA ASP A 11 -5.48 -20.13 -7.42
C ASP A 11 -5.47 -20.82 -8.80
N GLY A 12 -4.25 -21.03 -9.33
CA GLY A 12 -4.04 -21.67 -10.63
C GLY A 12 -4.31 -20.78 -11.86
N GLN A 13 -4.67 -19.51 -11.66
CA GLN A 13 -4.83 -18.51 -12.72
C GLN A 13 -3.61 -17.59 -12.77
N SER A 14 -3.23 -17.15 -13.98
CA SER A 14 -2.15 -16.15 -14.15
C SER A 14 -2.72 -14.73 -14.04
N HIS A 15 -2.03 -13.89 -13.28
CA HIS A 15 -2.37 -12.49 -13.06
C HIS A 15 -1.13 -11.60 -13.29
N LEU A 16 -1.35 -10.39 -13.78
CA LEU A 16 -0.31 -9.37 -13.83
C LEU A 16 -0.40 -8.49 -12.58
N LEU A 17 0.50 -8.69 -11.63
CA LEU A 17 0.64 -7.83 -10.46
C LEU A 17 1.35 -6.54 -10.85
N LEU A 18 0.68 -5.41 -10.66
CA LEU A 18 1.25 -4.07 -10.80
C LEU A 18 1.61 -3.55 -9.41
N ILE A 19 2.84 -3.08 -9.24
CA ILE A 19 3.35 -2.56 -7.98
C ILE A 19 3.76 -1.11 -8.22
N ARG A 20 3.23 -0.22 -7.41
CA ARG A 20 3.58 1.20 -7.41
C ARG A 20 3.98 1.61 -6.00
N GLU A 21 5.15 2.21 -5.90
CA GLU A 21 5.69 2.73 -4.65
C GLU A 21 5.49 4.25 -4.60
N GLU A 22 4.84 4.73 -3.54
CA GLU A 22 4.68 6.14 -3.25
C GLU A 22 5.69 6.60 -2.21
N ALA A 23 6.31 7.75 -2.45
CA ALA A 23 7.34 8.33 -1.59
C ALA A 23 6.78 9.39 -0.61
N GLY A 24 5.45 9.46 -0.46
CA GLY A 24 4.80 10.48 0.34
C GLY A 24 3.32 10.16 0.58
N ALA A 25 2.56 11.18 0.98
CA ALA A 25 1.13 11.07 1.23
C ALA A 25 0.38 10.53 0.01
N PRO A 26 -0.60 9.63 0.19
CA PRO A 26 -1.46 9.19 -0.90
C PRO A 26 -2.25 10.38 -1.45
N ASP A 27 -2.40 10.43 -2.77
CA ASP A 27 -3.30 11.35 -3.45
C ASP A 27 -4.53 10.59 -4.00
N ALA A 28 -5.51 11.35 -4.51
CA ALA A 28 -6.73 10.77 -5.08
C ALA A 28 -6.44 9.84 -6.27
N GLN A 29 -5.37 10.11 -7.03
CA GLN A 29 -4.99 9.25 -8.16
C GLN A 29 -4.52 7.89 -7.66
N PHE A 30 -3.59 7.86 -6.70
CA PHE A 30 -3.09 6.63 -6.08
C PHE A 30 -4.22 5.85 -5.41
N ALA A 31 -5.06 6.53 -4.61
CA ALA A 31 -6.18 5.89 -3.91
C ALA A 31 -7.19 5.25 -4.87
N SER A 32 -7.45 5.88 -6.03
CA SER A 32 -8.33 5.33 -7.07
C SER A 32 -7.70 4.20 -7.90
N TRP A 33 -6.37 4.16 -7.97
CA TRP A 33 -5.62 3.19 -8.75
C TRP A 33 -5.40 1.87 -7.99
N ALA A 34 -5.24 1.94 -6.68
CA ALA A 34 -4.85 0.80 -5.86
C ALA A 34 -6.05 -0.11 -5.51
N ASP A 35 -5.98 -1.38 -5.94
CA ASP A 35 -6.86 -2.45 -5.43
C ASP A 35 -6.46 -2.88 -4.01
N ALA A 36 -5.17 -2.78 -3.68
CA ALA A 36 -4.61 -3.11 -2.38
C ALA A 36 -3.45 -2.16 -2.02
N VAL A 37 -3.23 -1.92 -0.73
CA VAL A 37 -2.13 -1.10 -0.20
C VAL A 37 -1.37 -1.87 0.88
N ILE A 38 -0.05 -1.88 0.77
CA ILE A 38 0.86 -2.43 1.78
C ILE A 38 1.55 -1.25 2.46
N PHE A 39 1.28 -1.05 3.75
CA PHE A 39 2.02 -0.11 4.57
C PHE A 39 3.23 -0.80 5.20
N VAL A 40 4.39 -0.15 5.14
CA VAL A 40 5.65 -0.71 5.62
C VAL A 40 6.28 0.22 6.63
N PHE A 41 6.68 -0.31 7.79
CA PHE A 41 7.37 0.42 8.84
C PHE A 41 8.55 -0.41 9.39
N SER A 42 9.49 0.24 10.07
CA SER A 42 10.61 -0.43 10.73
C SER A 42 10.27 -0.74 12.19
N LEU A 43 10.54 -1.98 12.61
CA LEU A 43 10.40 -2.42 14.01
C LEU A 43 11.39 -1.71 14.94
N GLU A 44 12.42 -1.08 14.39
CA GLU A 44 13.44 -0.33 15.13
C GLU A 44 13.12 1.18 15.21
N SER A 45 12.01 1.64 14.61
CA SER A 45 11.64 3.05 14.53
C SER A 45 10.15 3.27 14.82
N GLU A 46 9.84 3.73 16.04
CA GLU A 46 8.48 4.13 16.44
C GLU A 46 7.91 5.22 15.51
N SER A 47 8.75 6.19 15.10
CA SER A 47 8.34 7.25 14.18
C SER A 47 7.87 6.72 12.83
N SER A 48 8.44 5.61 12.33
CA SER A 48 7.98 5.01 11.07
C SER A 48 6.58 4.37 11.20
N PHE A 49 6.25 3.86 12.39
CA PHE A 49 4.92 3.34 12.68
C PHE A 49 3.87 4.47 12.81
N GLU A 50 4.26 5.58 13.44
CA GLU A 50 3.44 6.80 13.48
C GLU A 50 3.17 7.35 12.08
N GLU A 51 4.19 7.38 11.21
CA GLU A 51 4.05 7.80 9.82
C GLU A 51 3.07 6.92 9.04
N VAL A 52 3.19 5.59 9.14
CA VAL A 52 2.23 4.66 8.53
C VAL A 52 0.80 4.89 9.04
N THR A 53 0.65 5.18 10.34
CA THR A 53 -0.68 5.48 10.92
C THR A 53 -1.28 6.74 10.30
N GLN A 54 -0.47 7.78 10.08
CA GLN A 54 -0.90 9.01 9.41
C GLN A 54 -1.26 8.76 7.93
N LEU A 55 -0.44 7.99 7.22
CA LEU A 55 -0.69 7.64 5.81
C LEU A 55 -1.99 6.84 5.65
N HIS A 56 -2.29 5.92 6.58
CA HIS A 56 -3.55 5.18 6.60
C HIS A 56 -4.76 6.10 6.80
N ALA A 57 -4.66 7.10 7.70
CA ALA A 57 -5.72 8.08 7.89
C ALA A 57 -5.97 8.90 6.61
N LEU A 58 -4.92 9.40 5.97
CA LEU A 58 -5.04 10.14 4.70
C LEU A 58 -5.64 9.29 3.57
N LEU A 59 -5.26 8.01 3.46
CA LEU A 59 -5.87 7.10 2.49
C LEU A 59 -7.37 6.90 2.76
N SER A 60 -7.75 6.78 4.04
CA SER A 60 -9.14 6.58 4.47
C SER A 60 -10.03 7.78 4.15
N ASP A 61 -9.48 9.00 4.15
CA ASP A 61 -10.19 10.22 3.75
C ASP A 61 -10.43 10.30 2.23
N LEU A 62 -9.55 9.68 1.45
CA LEU A 62 -9.64 9.65 -0.02
C LEU A 62 -10.53 8.51 -0.52
N ARG A 63 -10.59 7.39 0.21
CA ARG A 63 -11.34 6.19 -0.17
C ARG A 63 -11.77 5.40 1.05
N GLY A 64 -13.00 4.87 1.02
CA GLY A 64 -13.50 4.00 2.07
C GLY A 64 -12.59 2.79 2.28
N THR A 65 -12.17 2.54 3.51
CA THR A 65 -11.25 1.46 3.86
C THR A 65 -11.80 0.05 3.60
N SER A 66 -13.13 -0.09 3.45
CA SER A 66 -13.77 -1.33 3.03
C SER A 66 -13.50 -1.70 1.56
N ASP A 67 -13.06 -0.74 0.75
CA ASP A 67 -12.97 -0.90 -0.70
C ASP A 67 -11.53 -1.24 -1.17
N VAL A 68 -10.56 -1.20 -0.25
CA VAL A 68 -9.13 -1.45 -0.51
C VAL A 68 -8.68 -2.61 0.39
N ALA A 69 -8.00 -3.61 -0.16
CA ALA A 69 -7.34 -4.62 0.68
C ALA A 69 -6.08 -4.04 1.34
N LEU A 70 -5.95 -4.17 2.65
CA LEU A 70 -4.84 -3.59 3.41
C LEU A 70 -3.93 -4.65 4.03
N ALA A 71 -2.62 -4.40 3.99
CA ALA A 71 -1.62 -5.12 4.77
C ALA A 71 -0.69 -4.15 5.48
N LEU A 72 -0.22 -4.54 6.67
CA LEU A 72 0.76 -3.80 7.47
C LEU A 72 1.98 -4.71 7.69
N VAL A 73 3.16 -4.23 7.32
CA VAL A 73 4.40 -5.01 7.37
C VAL A 73 5.44 -4.27 8.20
N GLY A 74 5.86 -4.89 9.30
CA GLY A 74 7.02 -4.45 10.08
C GLY A 74 8.29 -5.14 9.56
N THR A 75 9.30 -4.36 9.17
CA THR A 75 10.60 -4.88 8.73
C THR A 75 11.64 -4.75 9.86
N GLN A 76 12.56 -5.72 9.93
CA GLN A 76 13.74 -5.66 10.81
C GLN A 76 14.76 -4.67 10.26
#